data_AF-A0A6J5Z9Q4-F1
#
_entry.id   AF-A0A6J5Z9Q4-F1
#
_cell.length_a   1.000
_cell.length_b   1.000
_cell.length_c   1.000
_cell.angle_alpha   90.00
_cell.angle_beta   90.00
_cell.angle_gamma   90.00
#
_symmetry.space_group_name_H-M   'P 1'
#
loop_
_entity.id
_entity.type
_entity.pdbx_description
1 polymer ?
#
loop_
_entity_poly.entity_id
_entity_poly.type
_entity_poly.pdbx_seq_one_letter_code
_entity_poly.pdbx_strand_id
1 'polypeptide(L)'
;MLVVDFENGDVDFEDMSAIVGKMLEPVLTPYLVLHADDGQPTAVINLEDQMITDYSSDKAAQIPSDSEHRELILEFKEELNSALSEGGWDQFVQGLVIPAIPFILKNKLGISEVKRFLNLIPTRG
;
A
#
# COMPACT_ATOMS: atom_id res chain seq x y z
N MET A 1 3.62 -3.00 8.72
CA MET A 1 2.45 -3.71 9.26
C MET A 1 1.65 -4.28 8.11
N LEU A 2 1.15 -5.51 8.21
CA LEU A 2 0.21 -6.04 7.22
C LEU A 2 -1.22 -5.73 7.69
N VAL A 3 -2.02 -5.14 6.81
CA VAL A 3 -3.46 -5.01 7.00
C VAL A 3 -4.10 -6.15 6.21
N VAL A 4 -4.96 -6.92 6.88
CA VAL A 4 -5.62 -8.12 6.36
C VAL A 4 -7.12 -8.02 6.63
N ASP A 5 -7.91 -8.94 6.09
CA ASP A 5 -9.36 -9.09 6.37
C ASP A 5 -10.26 -7.95 5.83
N PHE A 6 -9.74 -7.14 4.90
CA PHE A 6 -10.53 -6.15 4.13
C PHE A 6 -11.20 -6.77 2.89
N GLU A 7 -11.01 -8.07 2.63
CA GLU A 7 -11.59 -8.75 1.44
C GLU A 7 -13.09 -9.04 1.55
N ASN A 8 -13.68 -8.90 2.74
CA ASN A 8 -15.09 -9.17 2.99
C ASN A 8 -16.00 -7.95 2.76
N GLY A 9 -15.43 -6.77 2.52
CA GLY A 9 -16.17 -5.55 2.14
C GLY A 9 -16.91 -4.83 3.28
N ASP A 10 -16.73 -5.26 4.53
CA ASP A 10 -17.32 -4.57 5.70
C ASP A 10 -16.62 -3.24 6.00
N VAL A 11 -15.32 -3.16 5.75
CA VAL A 11 -14.46 -1.98 5.94
C VAL A 11 -13.37 -1.98 4.88
N ASP A 12 -13.16 -0.83 4.23
CA ASP A 12 -12.11 -0.66 3.22
C ASP A 12 -10.71 -0.59 3.86
N PHE A 13 -9.68 -0.91 3.07
CA PHE A 13 -8.30 -0.94 3.55
C PHE A 13 -7.84 0.45 4.06
N GLU A 14 -8.23 1.52 3.38
CA GLU A 14 -7.85 2.89 3.71
C GLU A 14 -8.42 3.32 5.06
N ASP A 15 -9.66 2.94 5.35
CA ASP A 15 -10.31 3.19 6.64
C ASP A 15 -9.61 2.43 7.77
N MET A 16 -9.28 1.15 7.55
CA MET A 16 -8.51 0.37 8.52
C MET A 16 -7.14 0.99 8.78
N SER A 17 -6.44 1.41 7.72
CA SER A 17 -5.13 2.06 7.84
C SER A 17 -5.23 3.37 8.63
N ALA A 18 -6.25 4.20 8.36
CA ALA A 18 -6.48 5.45 9.08
C ALA A 18 -6.83 5.23 10.56
N ILE A 19 -7.62 4.21 10.88
CA ILE A 19 -7.94 3.84 12.27
C ILE A 19 -6.68 3.42 13.02
N VAL A 20 -5.85 2.56 12.41
CA VAL A 20 -4.61 2.13 13.05
C VAL A 20 -3.62 3.28 13.16
N GLY A 21 -3.59 4.18 12.18
CA GLY A 21 -2.83 5.42 12.22
C GLY A 21 -3.10 6.20 13.49
N LYS A 22 -4.37 6.40 13.87
CA LYS A 22 -4.75 7.09 15.12
C LYS A 22 -4.33 6.38 16.41
N MET A 23 -3.98 5.09 16.35
CA MET A 23 -3.61 4.28 17.52
C MET A 23 -2.08 4.09 17.67
N LEU A 24 -1.34 4.05 16.55
CA LEU A 24 0.06 3.63 16.48
C LEU A 24 0.94 4.61 15.68
N GLU A 25 0.69 5.92 15.81
CA GLU A 25 1.40 6.95 15.03
C GLU A 25 2.94 6.80 15.11
N PRO A 26 3.67 6.94 13.99
CA PRO A 26 3.20 7.34 12.65
C PRO A 26 3.07 6.17 11.66
N VAL A 27 1.84 5.82 11.32
CA VAL A 27 1.51 4.83 10.26
C VAL A 27 1.36 5.55 8.93
N LEU A 28 2.01 5.04 7.88
CA LEU A 28 1.93 5.56 6.52
C LEU A 28 1.20 4.58 5.61
N THR A 29 0.39 5.08 4.67
CA THR A 29 -0.37 4.29 3.70
C THR A 29 0.25 4.43 2.30
N PRO A 30 1.28 3.64 1.93
CA PRO A 30 1.96 3.78 0.65
C PRO A 30 1.19 3.26 -0.58
N TYR A 31 0.15 2.46 -0.36
CA TYR A 31 -0.64 1.83 -1.41
C TYR A 31 -2.12 2.01 -1.14
N LEU A 32 -2.94 2.10 -2.19
CA LEU A 32 -4.40 1.99 -2.09
C LEU A 32 -4.87 0.76 -2.84
N VAL A 33 -6.00 0.20 -2.43
CA VAL A 33 -6.55 -1.03 -3.01
C VAL A 33 -7.47 -0.69 -4.17
N LEU A 34 -7.28 -1.38 -5.30
CA LEU A 34 -8.15 -1.29 -6.46
C LEU A 34 -9.03 -2.54 -6.53
N HIS A 35 -10.32 -2.29 -6.73
CA HIS A 35 -11.35 -3.32 -6.82
C HIS A 35 -11.74 -3.57 -8.28
N ALA A 36 -11.98 -4.84 -8.63
CA ALA A 36 -12.61 -5.20 -9.88
C ALA A 36 -14.12 -4.86 -9.87
N ASP A 37 -14.77 -5.01 -11.03
CA ASP A 37 -16.21 -4.72 -11.19
C ASP A 37 -17.12 -5.55 -10.27
N ASP A 38 -16.65 -6.71 -9.81
CA ASP A 38 -17.36 -7.58 -8.86
C ASP A 38 -17.09 -7.20 -7.39
N GLY A 39 -16.36 -6.11 -7.15
CA GLY A 39 -15.97 -5.62 -5.83
C GLY A 39 -14.79 -6.36 -5.21
N GLN A 40 -14.17 -7.33 -5.90
CA GLN A 40 -13.02 -8.03 -5.34
C GLN A 40 -11.76 -7.16 -5.40
N PRO A 41 -10.96 -7.09 -4.32
CA PRO A 41 -9.67 -6.39 -4.36
C PRO A 41 -8.68 -7.18 -5.21
N THR A 42 -8.31 -6.67 -6.38
CA THR A 42 -7.47 -7.39 -7.34
C THR A 42 -6.17 -6.68 -7.67
N ALA A 43 -5.99 -5.43 -7.25
CA ALA A 43 -4.77 -4.70 -7.53
C ALA A 43 -4.48 -3.68 -6.42
N VAL A 44 -3.27 -3.11 -6.45
CA VAL A 44 -2.89 -1.98 -5.61
C VAL A 44 -2.22 -0.91 -6.44
N ILE A 45 -2.45 0.36 -6.12
CA ILE A 45 -1.75 1.49 -6.71
C ILE A 45 -0.71 2.03 -5.73
N ASN A 46 0.53 2.17 -6.19
CA ASN A 46 1.63 2.77 -5.44
C ASN A 46 1.52 4.30 -5.50
N LEU A 47 1.40 4.95 -4.35
CA LEU A 47 1.24 6.40 -4.30
C LEU A 47 2.51 7.18 -4.69
N GLU A 48 3.69 6.57 -4.58
CA GLU A 48 4.96 7.23 -4.93
C GLU A 48 5.12 7.38 -6.44
N ASP A 49 4.99 6.28 -7.18
CA ASP A 49 5.25 6.21 -8.62
C ASP A 49 3.98 6.08 -9.50
N GLN A 50 2.82 5.89 -8.88
CA GLN A 50 1.52 5.69 -9.54
C GLN A 50 1.48 4.42 -10.43
N MET A 51 2.33 3.45 -10.15
CA MET A 51 2.28 2.13 -10.78
C MET A 51 1.25 1.26 -10.06
N ILE A 52 0.52 0.47 -10.84
CA ILE A 52 -0.43 -0.52 -10.36
C ILE A 52 0.25 -1.90 -10.39
N THR A 53 0.23 -2.58 -9.25
CA THR A 53 0.50 -4.02 -9.20
C THR A 53 -0.83 -4.77 -9.32
N ASP A 54 -1.08 -5.35 -10.49
CA ASP A 54 -2.28 -6.13 -10.79
C ASP A 54 -2.09 -7.61 -10.41
N TYR A 55 -2.98 -8.12 -9.57
CA TYR A 55 -3.03 -9.50 -9.06
C TYR A 55 -4.24 -10.29 -9.58
N SER A 56 -4.95 -9.80 -10.61
CA SER A 56 -6.12 -10.46 -11.20
C SER A 56 -5.80 -11.77 -11.93
N SER A 57 -4.52 -12.05 -12.19
CA SER A 57 -4.05 -13.27 -12.87
C SER A 57 -3.06 -14.06 -12.02
N ASP A 58 -2.67 -15.27 -12.48
CA ASP A 58 -1.70 -16.12 -11.78
C ASP A 58 -0.34 -15.45 -11.51
N LYS A 59 0.02 -14.45 -12.33
CA LYS A 59 1.25 -13.66 -12.18
C LYS A 59 0.91 -12.19 -12.01
N ALA A 60 1.54 -11.57 -11.02
CA ALA A 60 1.43 -10.15 -10.83
C ALA A 60 2.00 -9.39 -12.04
N ALA A 61 1.29 -8.37 -12.52
CA ALA A 61 1.72 -7.48 -13.58
C ALA A 61 1.90 -6.06 -13.04
N GLN A 62 2.84 -5.32 -13.62
CA GLN A 62 3.07 -3.91 -13.32
C GLN A 62 2.56 -3.09 -14.50
N ILE A 63 1.57 -2.22 -14.26
CA ILE A 63 0.97 -1.37 -15.29
C ILE A 63 0.90 0.08 -14.80
N PRO A 64 1.09 1.08 -15.66
CA PRO A 64 0.91 2.46 -15.28
C PRO A 64 -0.57 2.75 -15.01
N SER A 65 -0.88 3.55 -13.98
CA SER A 65 -2.25 4.03 -13.78
C SER A 65 -2.67 5.00 -14.89
N ASP A 66 -3.97 5.10 -15.19
CA ASP A 66 -4.50 6.14 -16.08
C ASP A 66 -4.72 7.47 -15.34
N SER A 67 -5.26 8.48 -16.02
CA SER A 67 -5.52 9.80 -15.43
C SER A 67 -6.59 9.79 -14.35
N GLU A 68 -7.64 8.98 -14.50
CA GLU A 68 -8.75 8.91 -13.55
C GLU A 68 -8.26 8.37 -12.21
N HIS A 69 -7.47 7.29 -12.23
CA HIS A 69 -6.81 6.79 -11.02
C HIS A 69 -5.97 7.87 -10.34
N ARG A 70 -5.20 8.65 -11.11
CA ARG A 70 -4.27 9.67 -10.55
C ARG A 70 -5.00 10.83 -9.90
N GLU A 71 -6.13 11.24 -10.47
CA GLU A 71 -6.96 12.30 -9.89
C GLU A 71 -7.55 11.87 -8.56
N LEU A 72 -8.01 10.61 -8.45
CA LEU A 72 -8.61 10.08 -7.22
C LEU A 72 -7.62 9.95 -6.06
N ILE A 73 -6.35 9.67 -6.35
CA ILE A 73 -5.33 9.41 -5.30
C ILE A 73 -4.49 10.64 -4.94
N LEU A 74 -4.78 11.81 -5.50
CA LEU A 74 -3.90 12.98 -5.42
C LEU A 74 -3.64 13.41 -3.98
N GLU A 75 -4.69 13.49 -3.15
CA GLU A 75 -4.57 13.91 -1.75
C GLU A 75 -3.72 12.90 -0.95
N PHE A 76 -3.98 11.60 -1.09
CA PHE A 76 -3.20 10.55 -0.43
C PHE A 76 -1.71 10.58 -0.84
N LYS A 77 -1.44 10.86 -2.13
CA LYS A 77 -0.09 11.01 -2.64
C LYS A 77 0.62 12.21 -2.00
N GLU A 78 -0.06 13.36 -1.89
CA GLU A 78 0.49 14.56 -1.27
C GLU A 78 0.76 14.35 0.23
N GLU A 79 -0.15 13.69 0.94
CA GLU A 79 0.02 13.31 2.34
C GLU A 79 1.24 12.42 2.55
N LEU A 80 1.38 11.36 1.73
CA LEU A 80 2.54 10.47 1.79
C LEU A 80 3.84 11.22 1.49
N ASN A 81 3.85 12.06 0.45
CA ASN A 81 5.03 12.83 0.09
C ASN A 81 5.45 13.80 1.21
N SER A 82 4.48 14.42 1.88
CA SER A 82 4.72 15.29 3.03
C SER A 82 5.37 14.51 4.18
N ALA A 83 4.82 13.34 4.53
CA ALA A 83 5.35 12.48 5.58
C ALA A 83 6.76 11.93 5.27
N LEU A 84 7.08 11.74 3.99
CA LEU A 84 8.38 11.25 3.54
C LEU A 84 9.40 12.38 3.26
N SER A 85 9.02 13.65 3.38
CA SER A 85 9.85 14.79 2.97
C SER A 85 11.18 14.93 3.73
N GLU A 86 11.23 14.50 4.99
CA GLU A 86 12.43 14.68 5.84
C GLU A 86 13.48 13.57 5.65
N GLY A 87 13.06 12.34 5.37
CA GLY A 87 13.97 11.18 5.38
C GLY A 87 13.55 10.00 4.51
N GLY A 88 12.51 10.15 3.69
CA GLY A 88 12.01 9.07 2.85
C GLY A 88 11.72 7.79 3.63
N TRP A 89 11.98 6.63 3.00
CA TRP A 89 11.83 5.32 3.63
C TRP A 89 12.99 4.91 4.54
N ASP A 90 14.06 5.70 4.66
CA ASP A 90 15.07 5.45 5.71
C ASP A 90 14.45 5.59 7.11
N GLN A 91 13.38 6.38 7.23
CA GLN A 91 12.55 6.44 8.43
C GLN A 91 11.98 5.07 8.81
N PHE A 92 11.59 4.23 7.83
CA PHE A 92 11.10 2.88 8.09
C PHE A 92 12.25 1.97 8.57
N VAL A 93 13.41 2.04 7.93
CA VAL A 93 14.60 1.26 8.31
C VAL A 93 15.03 1.58 9.75
N GLN A 94 14.87 2.83 10.17
CA GLN A 94 15.16 3.31 11.53
C GLN A 94 14.03 3.03 12.54
N GLY A 95 12.90 2.47 12.09
CA GLY A 95 11.74 2.19 12.93
C GLY A 95 10.94 3.44 13.35
N LEU A 96 11.11 4.55 12.64
CA LEU A 96 10.42 5.81 12.90
C LEU A 96 9.01 5.84 12.30
N VAL A 97 8.79 5.15 11.18
CA VAL A 97 7.46 5.05 10.52
C VAL A 97 7.07 3.61 10.28
N ILE A 98 5.77 3.35 10.25
CA ILE A 98 5.19 2.02 10.04
C ILE A 98 4.38 2.03 8.74
N PRO A 99 4.84 1.40 7.65
CA PRO A 99 4.02 1.27 6.44
C PRO A 99 2.87 0.29 6.69
N ALA A 100 1.63 0.70 6.43
CA ALA A 100 0.48 -0.17 6.32
C ALA A 100 0.42 -0.76 4.92
N ILE A 101 0.59 -2.09 4.81
CA ILE A 101 0.64 -2.79 3.53
C ILE A 101 -0.62 -3.65 3.39
N PRO A 102 -1.44 -3.47 2.35
CA PRO A 102 -2.59 -4.33 2.10
C PRO A 102 -2.10 -5.74 1.76
N PHE A 103 -2.69 -6.77 2.37
CA PHE A 103 -2.29 -8.15 2.16
C PHE A 103 -3.49 -9.09 2.13
N ILE A 104 -3.62 -9.85 1.05
CA ILE A 104 -4.61 -10.93 0.91
C ILE A 104 -3.89 -12.19 0.44
N LEU A 105 -3.92 -13.22 1.29
CA LEU A 105 -3.20 -14.47 1.01
C LEU A 105 -3.82 -15.23 -0.17
N LYS A 106 -5.16 -15.18 -0.29
CA LYS A 106 -5.95 -15.95 -1.27
C LYS A 106 -5.56 -15.64 -2.72
N ASN A 107 -5.42 -14.36 -3.06
CA ASN A 107 -5.03 -13.90 -4.40
C ASN A 107 -3.57 -13.39 -4.47
N LYS A 108 -2.81 -13.51 -3.36
CA LYS A 108 -1.41 -13.07 -3.25
C LYS A 108 -1.21 -11.56 -3.36
N LEU A 109 -2.26 -10.76 -3.23
CA LEU A 109 -2.19 -9.30 -3.21
C LEU A 109 -1.29 -8.85 -2.05
N GLY A 110 -0.42 -7.89 -2.34
CA GLY A 110 0.51 -7.34 -1.35
C GLY A 110 1.87 -8.04 -1.27
N ILE A 111 2.07 -9.21 -1.91
CA ILE A 111 3.35 -9.93 -1.80
C ILE A 111 4.52 -9.11 -2.35
N SER A 112 4.32 -8.41 -3.47
CA SER A 112 5.38 -7.59 -4.08
C SER A 112 5.74 -6.40 -3.18
N GLU A 113 4.73 -5.80 -2.57
CA GLU A 113 4.84 -4.64 -1.69
C GLU A 113 5.55 -5.01 -0.38
N VAL A 114 5.19 -6.15 0.21
CA VAL A 114 5.92 -6.71 1.37
C VAL A 114 7.39 -6.97 1.03
N LYS A 115 7.67 -7.61 -0.12
CA LYS A 115 9.05 -7.87 -0.56
C LYS A 115 9.84 -6.58 -0.74
N ARG A 116 9.24 -5.53 -1.32
CA ARG A 116 9.88 -4.22 -1.47
C ARG A 116 10.36 -3.70 -0.11
N PHE A 117 9.50 -3.67 0.89
CA PHE A 117 9.85 -3.16 2.22
C PHE A 117 10.87 -4.07 2.94
N LEU A 118 10.74 -5.38 2.83
CA LEU A 118 11.73 -6.31 3.40
C LEU A 118 13.12 -6.11 2.79
N ASN A 119 13.21 -5.79 1.49
CA ASN A 119 14.48 -5.52 0.81
C ASN A 119 15.15 -4.20 1.24
N LEU A 120 14.41 -3.29 1.90
CA LEU A 120 14.99 -2.07 2.49
C LEU A 120 15.71 -2.37 3.81
N ILE A 121 15.34 -3.46 4.49
CA ILE A 121 15.92 -3.80 5.79
C ILE A 121 17.32 -4.42 5.55
N PRO A 122 18.39 -3.85 6.13
CA PRO A 122 19.70 -4.45 6.02
C PRO A 122 19.72 -5.84 6.66
N THR A 123 19.95 -6.88 5.86
CA THR A 123 20.24 -8.20 6.41
C THR A 123 21.64 -8.13 7.03
N ARG A 124 21.74 -8.33 8.35
CA ARG A 124 23.03 -8.57 9.00
C ARG A 124 23.61 -9.86 8.37
N GLY A 125 24.68 -9.71 7.61
CA GLY A 125 25.50 -10.83 7.13
C GLY A 125 26.24 -11.51 8.27
#